data_AF-A0A359IFJ5-F1
#
_entry.id   AF-A0A359IFJ5-F1
#
_cell.length_a   1.000
_cell.length_b   1.000
_cell.length_c   1.000
_cell.angle_alpha   90.00
_cell.angle_beta   90.00
_cell.angle_gamma   90.00
#
_symmetry.space_group_name_H-M   'P 1'
#
loop_
_entity.id
_entity.type
_entity.pdbx_description
1 polymer ?
#
loop_
_entity_poly.entity_id
_entity_poly.type
_entity_poly.pdbx_seq_one_letter_code
_entity_poly.pdbx_strand_id
1 'polypeptide(L)'
;MIRFLRFSLKHPVSILIAMAIIVLIGLNSFIHIPIEIRPISESGNKDRTYKIQINALWPGQTAEIIQKSITSPIEEHCVRIRDLIDIRSSTTDSESFVTLSFPDDENKKYYHIHVREKIWHLQKTGIIPDEADIGIQVLYENEEERKQFSEAFIEFQINGPYELNQLRQITDQNIAPRIQSLEGVSDIKIFGGSSGYVAIHLNPDKLNQYALSAKEICEQINTQFTYMGLGRIKSDNSNRLLLFDNRPQSFQQLLDIYIKPGLTLNEIADITFEYQPSYSLSRRNGMALITVQVFKKPYENALEFSKKVRETINQIQSELPISTELVITKDQSEELRNEIVAFGIRFFIIMSVIFLILY
;
A
#
# COMPACT_ATOMS: atom_id res chain seq x y z
N MET A 1 46.79 6.21 -31.28
CA MET A 1 47.21 6.80 -29.99
C MET A 1 48.06 8.07 -30.13
N ILE A 2 49.22 8.03 -30.82
CA ILE A 2 50.17 9.18 -30.89
C ILE A 2 49.59 10.43 -31.59
N ARG A 3 48.69 10.27 -32.58
CA ARG A 3 48.00 11.39 -33.25
C ARG A 3 47.07 12.19 -32.32
N PHE A 4 46.40 11.52 -31.37
CA PHE A 4 45.52 12.15 -30.38
C PHE A 4 46.32 12.95 -29.35
N LEU A 5 47.48 12.43 -28.93
CA LEU A 5 48.40 13.13 -28.03
C LEU A 5 48.97 14.40 -28.68
N ARG A 6 49.38 14.32 -29.95
CA ARG A 6 49.89 15.49 -30.70
C ARG A 6 48.81 16.53 -30.98
N PHE A 7 47.58 16.12 -31.25
CA PHE A 7 46.43 17.04 -31.37
C PHE A 7 46.16 17.76 -30.04
N SER A 8 46.22 17.01 -28.93
CA SER A 8 46.05 17.56 -27.58
C SER A 8 47.13 18.59 -27.23
N LEU A 9 48.39 18.31 -27.58
CA LEU A 9 49.49 19.26 -27.31
C LEU A 9 49.45 20.51 -28.21
N LYS A 10 48.79 20.46 -29.37
CA LYS A 10 48.69 21.59 -30.31
C LYS A 10 47.53 22.54 -30.04
N HIS A 11 46.45 22.08 -29.39
CA HIS A 11 45.26 22.88 -29.13
C HIS A 11 44.91 22.92 -27.62
N PRO A 12 45.77 23.53 -26.77
CA PRO A 12 45.58 23.53 -25.32
C PRO A 12 44.28 24.21 -24.89
N VAL A 13 43.87 25.28 -25.58
CA VAL A 13 42.62 26.01 -25.28
C VAL A 13 41.38 25.15 -25.57
N SER A 14 41.36 24.41 -26.68
CA SER A 14 40.23 23.53 -27.01
C SER A 14 40.04 22.41 -25.99
N ILE A 15 41.12 21.92 -25.39
CA ILE A 15 41.07 20.89 -24.34
C ILE A 15 40.60 21.46 -23.02
N LEU A 16 41.06 22.66 -22.65
CA LEU A 16 40.57 23.35 -21.46
C LEU A 16 39.06 23.61 -21.56
N ILE A 17 38.57 24.02 -22.73
CA ILE A 17 37.13 24.20 -22.96
C ILE A 17 36.40 22.86 -22.85
N ALA A 18 36.90 21.80 -23.49
CA ALA A 18 36.28 20.47 -23.39
C ALA A 18 36.26 19.95 -21.94
N MET A 19 37.34 20.15 -21.19
CA MET A 19 37.44 19.78 -19.78
C MET A 19 36.47 20.59 -18.91
N ALA A 20 36.36 21.90 -19.16
CA ALA A 20 35.40 22.75 -18.47
C ALA A 20 33.95 22.31 -18.74
N ILE A 21 33.62 21.94 -19.98
CA ILE A 21 32.30 21.40 -20.34
C ILE A 21 32.04 20.09 -19.60
N ILE A 22 33.01 19.16 -19.55
CA ILE A 22 32.88 17.90 -18.82
C ILE A 22 32.66 18.15 -17.32
N VAL A 23 33.40 19.09 -16.72
CA VAL A 23 33.24 19.44 -15.30
C VAL A 23 31.86 20.05 -15.04
N LEU A 24 31.37 20.93 -15.91
CA LEU A 24 30.04 21.53 -15.78
C LEU A 24 28.92 20.49 -15.90
N ILE A 25 29.03 19.56 -16.86
CA ILE A 25 28.09 18.44 -17.01
C ILE A 25 28.17 17.55 -15.77
N GLY A 26 29.36 17.19 -15.33
CA GLY A 26 29.57 16.36 -14.14
C GLY A 26 29.01 17.00 -12.87
N LEU A 27 29.17 18.31 -12.69
CA LEU A 27 28.63 19.04 -11.55
C LEU A 27 27.10 19.09 -11.59
N ASN A 28 26.52 19.32 -12.77
CA ASN A 28 25.07 19.30 -12.94
C ASN A 28 24.49 17.91 -12.63
N SER A 29 25.09 16.85 -13.20
CA SER A 29 24.69 15.47 -12.92
C SER A 29 24.84 15.11 -11.45
N PHE A 30 25.92 15.52 -10.79
CA PHE A 30 26.16 15.23 -9.37
C PHE A 30 25.05 15.78 -8.46
N ILE A 31 24.49 16.95 -8.79
CA ILE A 31 23.41 17.57 -8.01
C ILE A 31 22.06 16.84 -8.21
N HIS A 32 21.84 16.22 -9.36
CA HIS A 32 20.55 15.63 -9.74
C HIS A 32 20.47 14.11 -9.53
N ILE A 33 21.54 13.45 -9.07
CA ILE A 33 21.50 12.01 -8.81
C ILE A 33 20.59 11.74 -7.60
N PRO A 34 19.51 10.95 -7.77
CA PRO A 34 18.68 10.54 -6.64
C PRO A 34 19.51 9.66 -5.71
N ILE A 35 19.47 9.98 -4.42
CA ILE A 35 20.18 9.22 -3.40
C ILE A 35 19.24 8.15 -2.85
N GLU A 36 19.67 6.90 -2.95
CA GLU A 36 18.95 5.75 -2.41
C GLU A 36 19.82 4.96 -1.43
N ILE A 37 19.16 4.25 -0.52
CA ILE A 37 19.79 3.51 0.58
C ILE A 37 20.41 2.20 0.09
N ARG A 38 19.76 1.60 -0.90
CA ARG A 38 20.16 0.31 -1.47
C ARG A 38 20.05 0.44 -2.98
N PRO A 39 21.00 -0.13 -3.74
CA PRO A 39 20.82 -0.23 -5.17
C PRO A 39 19.52 -0.98 -5.42
N ILE A 40 18.71 -0.47 -6.34
CA ILE A 40 17.57 -1.24 -6.83
C ILE A 40 18.17 -2.51 -7.42
N SER A 41 17.89 -3.66 -6.79
CA SER A 41 18.22 -4.97 -7.32
C SER A 41 17.44 -5.16 -8.62
N GLU A 42 17.93 -4.56 -9.71
CA GLU A 42 17.72 -5.07 -11.06
C GLU A 42 18.46 -6.41 -11.10
N SER A 43 17.76 -7.42 -10.58
CA SER A 43 17.71 -8.79 -11.08
C SER A 43 18.85 -9.18 -12.01
N GLY A 44 19.77 -10.00 -11.52
CA GLY A 44 20.86 -10.52 -12.36
C GLY A 44 21.47 -11.83 -11.87
N ASN A 45 20.88 -12.49 -10.86
CA ASN A 45 21.41 -13.75 -10.38
C ASN A 45 20.49 -14.90 -10.82
N LYS A 46 20.96 -15.67 -11.82
CA LYS A 46 20.22 -16.75 -12.49
C LYS A 46 19.70 -17.86 -11.57
N ASP A 47 20.21 -17.95 -10.35
CA ASP A 47 19.81 -18.96 -9.36
C ASP A 47 18.66 -18.49 -8.44
N ARG A 48 18.14 -17.27 -8.64
CA ARG A 48 17.04 -16.72 -7.82
C ARG A 48 15.67 -16.97 -8.44
N THR A 49 14.67 -17.13 -7.58
CA THR A 49 13.27 -17.25 -7.99
C THR A 49 12.45 -16.03 -7.54
N TYR A 50 11.69 -15.46 -8.46
CA TYR A 50 10.69 -14.45 -8.17
C TYR A 50 9.38 -15.12 -7.76
N LYS A 51 8.97 -14.97 -6.51
CA LYS A 51 7.78 -15.64 -5.97
C LYS A 51 6.61 -14.69 -5.84
N ILE A 52 5.47 -15.05 -6.42
CA ILE A 52 4.19 -14.35 -6.24
C ILE A 52 3.28 -15.25 -5.40
N GLN A 53 2.77 -14.73 -4.29
CA GLN A 53 1.80 -15.42 -3.45
C GLN A 53 0.42 -14.80 -3.62
N ILE A 54 -0.56 -15.67 -3.82
CA ILE A 54 -1.97 -15.36 -3.90
C ILE A 54 -2.58 -15.87 -2.60
N ASN A 55 -3.13 -14.95 -1.81
CA ASN A 55 -3.83 -15.24 -0.57
C ASN A 55 -5.31 -15.11 -0.84
N ALA A 56 -6.09 -16.16 -0.59
CA ALA A 56 -7.53 -16.11 -0.69
C ALA A 56 -8.14 -16.39 0.68
N LEU A 57 -8.95 -15.46 1.17
CA LEU A 57 -9.67 -15.53 2.44
C LEU A 57 -11.16 -15.69 2.14
N TRP A 58 -11.72 -16.83 2.56
CA TRP A 58 -13.15 -17.10 2.48
C TRP A 58 -13.67 -17.59 3.85
N PRO A 59 -14.03 -16.66 4.75
CA PRO A 59 -14.33 -16.99 6.14
C PRO A 59 -15.49 -17.98 6.30
N GLY A 60 -15.32 -18.93 7.22
CA GLY A 60 -16.38 -19.88 7.60
C GLY A 60 -16.52 -21.08 6.65
N GLN A 61 -15.60 -21.26 5.70
CA GLN A 61 -15.54 -22.44 4.84
C GLN A 61 -14.48 -23.44 5.29
N THR A 62 -14.75 -24.73 5.06
CA THR A 62 -13.79 -25.81 5.30
C THR A 62 -12.68 -25.80 4.26
N ALA A 63 -11.50 -26.31 4.62
CA ALA A 63 -10.37 -26.46 3.70
C ALA A 63 -10.72 -27.22 2.42
N GLU A 64 -11.61 -28.22 2.48
CA GLU A 64 -12.02 -28.99 1.29
C GLU A 64 -12.82 -28.15 0.29
N ILE A 65 -13.74 -27.31 0.78
CA ILE A 65 -14.54 -26.41 -0.05
C ILE A 65 -13.63 -25.38 -0.71
N ILE A 66 -12.73 -24.77 0.07
CA ILE A 66 -11.77 -23.78 -0.43
C ILE A 66 -10.85 -24.40 -1.48
N GLN A 67 -10.34 -25.61 -1.24
CA GLN A 67 -9.50 -26.31 -2.21
C GLN A 67 -10.20 -26.46 -3.56
N LYS A 68 -11.45 -26.94 -3.54
CA LYS A 68 -12.23 -27.20 -4.77
C LYS A 68 -12.68 -25.93 -5.47
N SER A 69 -13.12 -24.92 -4.73
CA SER A 69 -13.73 -23.70 -5.27
C SER A 69 -12.76 -22.56 -5.52
N ILE A 70 -11.57 -22.57 -4.91
CA ILE A 70 -10.60 -21.48 -4.98
C ILE A 70 -9.23 -21.99 -5.40
N THR A 71 -8.61 -22.88 -4.60
CA THR A 71 -7.21 -23.26 -4.80
C THR A 71 -6.98 -23.95 -6.14
N SER A 72 -7.77 -25.00 -6.45
CA SER A 72 -7.62 -25.75 -7.69
C SER A 72 -7.91 -24.92 -8.96
N PRO A 73 -8.96 -24.07 -9.01
CA PRO A 73 -9.14 -23.13 -10.12
C PRO A 73 -7.97 -22.16 -10.29
N ILE A 74 -7.39 -21.64 -9.20
CA ILE A 74 -6.22 -20.76 -9.29
C ILE A 74 -5.02 -21.52 -9.88
N GLU A 75 -4.73 -22.73 -9.40
CA GLU A 75 -3.65 -23.58 -9.92
C GLU A 75 -3.83 -23.88 -11.41
N GLU A 76 -5.01 -24.34 -11.83
CA GLU A 76 -5.29 -24.75 -13.21
C GLU A 76 -5.15 -23.59 -14.21
N HIS A 77 -5.51 -22.38 -13.79
CA HIS A 77 -5.41 -21.20 -14.64
C HIS A 77 -4.02 -20.57 -14.60
N CYS A 78 -3.33 -20.62 -13.47
CA CYS A 78 -1.99 -20.03 -13.31
C CYS A 78 -0.87 -20.92 -13.86
N VAL A 79 -1.06 -22.25 -13.94
CA VAL A 79 -0.07 -23.16 -14.56
C VAL A 79 0.21 -22.86 -16.04
N ARG A 80 -0.71 -22.15 -16.69
CA ARG A 80 -0.61 -21.74 -18.10
C ARG A 80 0.16 -20.44 -18.30
N ILE A 81 0.64 -19.81 -17.21
CA ILE A 81 1.45 -18.61 -17.30
C ILE A 81 2.86 -19.01 -17.78
N ARG A 82 3.39 -18.26 -18.74
CA ARG A 82 4.72 -18.50 -19.31
C ARG A 82 5.80 -18.40 -18.24
N ASP A 83 6.84 -19.24 -18.36
CA ASP A 83 8.05 -19.24 -17.51
C ASP A 83 7.81 -19.59 -16.04
N LEU A 84 6.67 -20.21 -15.72
CA LEU A 84 6.40 -20.72 -14.38
C LEU A 84 7.30 -21.93 -14.06
N ILE A 85 8.02 -21.86 -12.94
CA ILE A 85 8.96 -22.89 -12.47
C ILE A 85 8.25 -23.90 -11.56
N ASP A 86 7.53 -23.39 -10.56
CA ASP A 86 6.90 -24.20 -9.50
C ASP A 86 5.61 -23.54 -9.02
N ILE A 87 4.63 -24.37 -8.63
CA ILE A 87 3.41 -23.94 -7.93
C ILE A 87 3.32 -24.73 -6.63
N ARG A 88 3.18 -24.01 -5.51
CA ARG A 88 2.89 -24.61 -4.21
C ARG A 88 1.65 -24.00 -3.62
N SER A 89 0.69 -24.83 -3.25
CA SER A 89 -0.49 -24.41 -2.52
C SER A 89 -0.53 -24.99 -1.12
N SER A 90 -1.15 -24.25 -0.22
CA SER A 90 -1.50 -24.70 1.11
C SER A 90 -2.87 -24.13 1.45
N THR A 91 -3.82 -25.01 1.75
CA THR A 91 -5.20 -24.64 2.08
C THR A 91 -5.49 -25.06 3.50
N THR A 92 -6.02 -24.13 4.28
CA THR A 92 -6.51 -24.36 5.64
C THR A 92 -7.98 -23.97 5.71
N ASP A 93 -8.62 -24.16 6.86
CA ASP A 93 -9.96 -23.63 7.05
C ASP A 93 -9.95 -22.10 6.88
N SER A 94 -10.94 -21.57 6.19
CA SER A 94 -11.09 -20.15 5.82
C SER A 94 -10.03 -19.54 4.89
N GLU A 95 -8.87 -20.15 4.66
CA GLU A 95 -7.76 -19.52 3.93
C GLU A 95 -7.05 -20.47 2.92
N SER A 96 -6.58 -19.90 1.82
CA SER A 96 -5.72 -20.58 0.84
C SER A 96 -4.54 -19.70 0.43
N PHE A 97 -3.35 -20.31 0.40
CA PHE A 97 -2.10 -19.70 -0.03
C PHE A 97 -1.59 -20.42 -1.28
N VAL A 98 -1.51 -19.73 -2.42
CA VAL A 98 -0.92 -20.27 -3.65
C VAL A 98 0.32 -19.46 -4.02
N THR A 99 1.48 -20.10 -4.01
CA THR A 99 2.77 -19.50 -4.35
C THR A 99 3.22 -19.96 -5.73
N LEU A 100 3.38 -19.02 -6.63
CA LEU A 100 3.90 -19.19 -7.99
C LEU A 100 5.35 -18.74 -8.01
N SER A 101 6.26 -19.59 -8.49
CA SER A 101 7.68 -19.27 -8.61
C SER A 101 8.06 -19.08 -10.07
N PHE A 102 8.69 -17.95 -10.38
CA PHE A 102 9.16 -17.54 -11.70
C PHE A 102 10.68 -17.32 -11.67
N PRO A 103 11.37 -17.29 -12.81
CA PRO A 103 12.75 -16.84 -12.85
C PRO A 103 12.85 -15.37 -12.40
N ASP A 104 13.89 -15.06 -11.65
CA ASP A 104 14.27 -13.70 -11.29
C ASP A 104 14.97 -13.04 -12.51
N ASP A 105 14.17 -12.47 -13.43
CA ASP A 105 14.66 -11.79 -14.64
C ASP A 105 13.99 -10.40 -14.86
N GLU A 106 14.29 -9.76 -15.99
CA GLU A 106 13.68 -8.47 -16.37
C GLU A 106 12.15 -8.55 -16.60
N ASN A 107 11.57 -9.75 -16.71
CA ASN A 107 10.16 -9.98 -16.96
C ASN A 107 9.31 -10.07 -15.66
N LYS A 108 9.86 -9.82 -14.47
CA LYS A 108 9.08 -9.78 -13.20
C LYS A 108 7.75 -9.04 -13.31
N LYS A 109 7.77 -7.85 -13.91
CA LYS A 109 6.58 -7.01 -14.10
C LYS A 109 5.54 -7.70 -14.99
N TYR A 110 6.00 -8.38 -16.03
CA TYR A 110 5.16 -9.18 -16.92
C TYR A 110 4.48 -10.32 -16.15
N TYR A 111 5.23 -11.09 -15.36
CA TYR A 111 4.67 -12.18 -14.54
C TYR A 111 3.61 -11.66 -13.56
N HIS A 112 3.91 -10.58 -12.84
CA HIS A 112 2.97 -9.99 -11.89
C HIS A 112 1.67 -9.50 -12.55
N ILE A 113 1.77 -8.86 -13.72
CA ILE A 113 0.59 -8.42 -14.48
C ILE A 113 -0.24 -9.62 -14.94
N HIS A 114 0.39 -10.67 -15.47
CA HIS A 114 -0.33 -11.85 -15.94
C HIS A 114 -1.00 -12.65 -14.82
N VAL A 115 -0.35 -12.80 -13.67
CA VAL A 115 -0.98 -13.40 -12.49
C VAL A 115 -2.21 -12.58 -12.10
N ARG A 116 -2.07 -11.25 -11.98
CA ARG A 116 -3.20 -10.37 -11.65
C ARG A 116 -4.33 -10.46 -12.67
N GLU A 117 -4.02 -10.53 -13.95
CA GLU A 117 -5.01 -10.68 -15.02
C GLU A 117 -5.77 -12.01 -14.91
N LYS A 118 -5.07 -13.12 -14.62
CA LYS A 118 -5.69 -14.43 -14.43
C LYS A 118 -6.62 -14.45 -13.23
N ILE A 119 -6.18 -13.92 -12.09
CA ILE A 119 -7.02 -13.83 -10.88
C ILE A 119 -8.23 -12.93 -11.13
N TRP A 120 -8.03 -11.78 -11.77
CA TRP A 120 -9.13 -10.88 -12.12
C TRP A 120 -10.15 -11.56 -13.04
N HIS A 121 -9.70 -12.33 -14.03
CA HIS A 121 -10.57 -13.11 -14.90
C HIS A 121 -11.35 -14.18 -14.12
N LEU A 122 -10.71 -14.91 -13.20
CA LEU A 122 -11.36 -15.92 -12.37
C LEU A 122 -12.47 -15.32 -11.49
N GLN A 123 -12.23 -14.15 -10.90
CA GLN A 123 -13.24 -13.41 -10.15
C GLN A 123 -14.38 -12.95 -11.06
N LYS A 124 -14.08 -12.36 -12.22
CA LYS A 124 -15.11 -11.80 -13.12
C LYS A 124 -15.96 -12.85 -13.83
N THR A 125 -15.45 -14.05 -13.99
CA THR A 125 -16.20 -15.17 -14.60
C THR A 125 -17.03 -15.96 -13.60
N GLY A 126 -16.94 -15.63 -12.30
CA GLY A 126 -17.65 -16.35 -11.23
C GLY A 126 -17.13 -17.77 -11.01
N ILE A 127 -15.91 -18.08 -11.48
CA ILE A 127 -15.25 -19.36 -11.21
C ILE A 127 -14.84 -19.42 -9.74
N ILE A 128 -14.36 -18.29 -9.20
CA ILE A 128 -14.13 -18.10 -7.77
C ILE A 128 -15.34 -17.37 -7.19
N PRO A 129 -15.83 -17.75 -6.00
CA PRO A 129 -16.91 -17.05 -5.29
C PRO A 129 -16.61 -15.57 -5.07
N ASP A 130 -17.63 -14.72 -5.25
CA ASP A 130 -17.51 -13.27 -5.04
C ASP A 130 -17.25 -12.90 -3.58
N GLU A 131 -17.62 -13.77 -2.64
CA GLU A 131 -17.39 -13.59 -1.21
C GLU A 131 -15.94 -13.87 -0.78
N ALA A 132 -15.10 -14.41 -1.66
CA ALA A 132 -13.69 -14.66 -1.38
C ALA A 132 -12.85 -13.40 -1.62
N ASP A 133 -12.17 -12.92 -0.58
CA ASP A 133 -11.22 -11.82 -0.69
C ASP A 133 -9.86 -12.36 -1.16
N ILE A 134 -9.35 -11.83 -2.29
CA ILE A 134 -8.11 -12.31 -2.90
C ILE A 134 -7.06 -11.21 -2.91
N GLY A 135 -6.00 -11.42 -2.13
CA GLY A 135 -4.78 -10.62 -2.15
C GLY A 135 -3.71 -11.23 -3.04
N ILE A 136 -2.97 -10.39 -3.77
CA ILE A 136 -1.77 -10.81 -4.51
C ILE A 136 -0.59 -10.02 -3.94
N GLN A 137 0.43 -10.74 -3.48
CA GLN A 137 1.64 -10.17 -2.90
C GLN A 137 2.89 -10.86 -3.46
N VAL A 138 4.01 -10.15 -3.42
CA VAL A 138 5.32 -10.71 -3.81
C VAL A 138 5.99 -11.26 -2.56
N LEU A 139 6.47 -12.50 -2.62
CA LEU A 139 7.34 -13.09 -1.61
C LEU A 139 8.80 -12.84 -1.97
N TYR A 140 9.51 -12.19 -1.07
CA TYR A 140 10.95 -11.92 -1.22
C TYR A 140 11.73 -12.98 -0.44
N GLU A 141 12.52 -13.81 -1.15
CA GLU A 141 13.37 -14.83 -0.50
C GLU A 141 14.54 -14.21 0.26
N ASN A 142 15.07 -13.09 -0.22
CA ASN A 142 16.18 -12.38 0.43
C ASN A 142 15.64 -11.39 1.48
N GLU A 143 16.22 -11.42 2.68
CA GLU A 143 15.98 -10.40 3.70
C GLU A 143 16.21 -8.99 3.18
N GLU A 144 17.21 -8.75 2.33
CA GLU A 144 17.51 -7.41 1.80
C GLU A 144 16.44 -6.91 0.84
N GLU A 145 15.86 -7.79 0.02
CA GLU A 145 14.76 -7.42 -0.90
C GLU A 145 13.44 -7.25 -0.13
N ARG A 146 13.21 -8.09 0.89
CA ARG A 146 12.11 -7.89 1.85
C ARG A 146 12.26 -6.54 2.57
N LYS A 147 13.47 -6.20 3.01
CA LYS A 147 13.82 -4.90 3.61
C LYS A 147 13.65 -3.72 2.65
N GLN A 148 13.80 -3.95 1.35
CA GLN A 148 13.71 -2.90 0.34
C GLN A 148 12.26 -2.61 -0.11
N PHE A 149 11.43 -3.64 -0.25
CA PHE A 149 10.07 -3.49 -0.80
C PHE A 149 8.95 -3.73 0.21
N SER A 150 9.21 -4.43 1.31
CA SER A 150 8.21 -4.79 2.31
C SER A 150 8.42 -4.14 3.68
N GLU A 151 9.53 -3.42 3.89
CA GLU A 151 9.69 -2.63 5.10
C GLU A 151 9.28 -1.18 4.89
N ALA A 152 8.62 -0.64 5.91
CA ALA A 152 8.31 0.77 5.98
C ALA A 152 9.60 1.60 5.89
N PHE A 153 9.59 2.60 5.00
CA PHE A 153 10.68 3.57 4.89
C PHE A 153 10.70 4.47 6.12
N ILE A 154 9.51 4.91 6.55
CA ILE A 154 9.28 5.58 7.82
C ILE A 154 8.21 4.82 8.60
N GLU A 155 8.46 4.59 9.88
CA GLU A 155 7.46 4.15 10.83
C GLU A 155 7.33 5.21 11.92
N PHE A 156 6.09 5.57 12.23
CA PHE A 156 5.80 6.42 13.36
C PHE A 156 4.65 5.85 14.17
N GLN A 157 4.63 6.20 15.45
CA GLN A 157 3.64 5.72 16.39
C GLN A 157 2.88 6.89 16.96
N ILE A 158 1.57 6.70 17.10
CA ILE A 158 0.64 7.67 17.66
C ILE A 158 0.20 7.11 19.01
N ASN A 159 0.43 7.88 20.07
CA ASN A 159 0.09 7.52 21.43
C ASN A 159 -0.83 8.59 22.04
N GLY A 160 -1.79 8.20 22.87
CA GLY A 160 -2.63 9.18 23.59
C GLY A 160 -3.63 8.54 24.56
N PRO A 161 -4.30 9.34 25.41
CA PRO A 161 -5.25 8.87 26.41
C PRO A 161 -6.64 8.61 25.78
N TYR A 162 -6.67 7.84 24.70
CA TYR A 162 -7.89 7.44 24.01
C TYR A 162 -8.09 5.95 24.10
N GLU A 163 -9.32 5.48 23.90
CA GLU A 163 -9.55 4.08 23.57
C GLU A 163 -8.88 3.76 22.24
N LEU A 164 -8.33 2.55 22.12
CA LEU A 164 -7.51 2.15 20.96
C LEU A 164 -8.24 2.34 19.62
N ASN A 165 -9.53 2.04 19.60
CA ASN A 165 -10.35 2.17 18.39
C ASN A 165 -10.70 3.63 18.06
N GLN A 166 -10.83 4.50 19.06
CA GLN A 166 -11.00 5.93 18.83
C GLN A 166 -9.73 6.53 18.25
N LEU A 167 -8.57 6.13 18.78
CA LEU A 167 -7.27 6.54 18.24
C LEU A 167 -7.06 6.05 16.81
N ARG A 168 -7.50 4.83 16.51
CA ARG A 168 -7.51 4.29 15.14
C ARG A 168 -8.36 5.14 14.21
N GLN A 169 -9.58 5.49 14.60
CA GLN A 169 -10.47 6.34 13.79
C GLN A 169 -9.85 7.71 13.50
N ILE A 170 -9.26 8.36 14.51
CA ILE A 170 -8.55 9.64 14.33
C ILE A 170 -7.40 9.48 13.33
N THR A 171 -6.67 8.38 13.43
CA THR A 171 -5.56 8.07 12.52
C THR A 171 -6.06 7.91 11.08
N ASP A 172 -7.09 7.09 10.87
CA ASP A 172 -7.65 6.79 9.54
C ASP A 172 -8.27 8.04 8.87
N GLN A 173 -8.93 8.90 9.64
CA GLN A 173 -9.68 10.05 9.09
C GLN A 173 -8.83 11.31 8.93
N ASN A 174 -7.89 11.56 9.85
CA ASN A 174 -7.20 12.86 9.90
C ASN A 174 -5.71 12.77 9.54
N ILE A 175 -5.04 11.68 9.90
CA ILE A 175 -3.57 11.56 9.77
C ILE A 175 -3.21 10.84 8.47
N ALA A 176 -3.76 9.65 8.25
CA ALA A 176 -3.43 8.80 7.11
C ALA A 176 -3.67 9.49 5.75
N PRO A 177 -4.80 10.20 5.51
CA PRO A 177 -5.04 10.83 4.21
C PRO A 177 -4.03 11.94 3.90
N ARG A 178 -3.59 12.68 4.93
CA ARG A 178 -2.59 13.75 4.77
C ARG A 178 -1.23 13.18 4.37
N ILE A 179 -0.78 12.12 5.05
CA ILE A 179 0.48 11.46 4.69
C ILE A 179 0.35 10.80 3.31
N GLN A 180 -0.77 10.15 3.01
CA GLN A 180 -0.99 9.47 1.72
C GLN A 180 -1.00 10.45 0.53
N SER A 181 -1.43 11.70 0.77
CA SER A 181 -1.43 12.76 -0.24
C SER A 181 -0.04 13.28 -0.61
N LEU A 182 1.01 12.94 0.16
CA LEU A 182 2.37 13.38 -0.12
C LEU A 182 2.91 12.70 -1.38
N GLU A 183 3.57 13.50 -2.21
CA GLU A 183 4.30 12.98 -3.37
C GLU A 183 5.40 12.02 -2.91
N GLY A 184 5.58 10.92 -3.64
CA GLY A 184 6.52 9.86 -3.27
C GLY A 184 5.98 8.82 -2.29
N VAL A 185 4.77 8.96 -1.73
CA VAL A 185 4.15 7.88 -0.91
C VAL A 185 3.52 6.83 -1.81
N SER A 186 3.93 5.57 -1.63
CA SER A 186 3.39 4.43 -2.37
C SER A 186 2.21 3.80 -1.64
N ASP A 187 2.34 3.61 -0.33
CA ASP A 187 1.33 2.93 0.49
C ASP A 187 1.49 3.33 1.95
N ILE A 188 0.43 3.17 2.73
CA ILE A 188 0.43 3.35 4.19
C ILE A 188 -0.28 2.17 4.84
N LYS A 189 0.36 1.55 5.82
CA LYS A 189 -0.22 0.47 6.62
C LYS A 189 -0.36 0.91 8.06
N ILE A 190 -1.53 0.64 8.65
CA ILE A 190 -1.88 1.08 10.00
C ILE A 190 -2.14 -0.17 10.84
N PHE A 191 -1.42 -0.27 11.96
CA PHE A 191 -1.48 -1.38 12.89
C PHE A 191 -1.96 -0.91 14.25
N GLY A 192 -2.75 -1.76 14.90
CA GLY A 192 -3.43 -1.43 16.15
C GLY A 192 -4.84 -0.88 15.92
N GLY A 193 -5.73 -1.24 16.85
CA GLY A 193 -7.15 -0.91 16.77
C GLY A 193 -7.86 -1.54 15.58
N SER A 194 -9.17 -1.36 15.53
CA SER A 194 -10.00 -1.73 14.39
C SER A 194 -10.71 -0.50 13.85
N SER A 195 -10.90 -0.46 12.53
CA SER A 195 -11.81 0.49 11.90
C SER A 195 -13.24 0.16 12.34
N GLY A 196 -13.97 1.18 12.79
CA GLY A 196 -15.38 1.00 13.13
C GLY A 196 -16.22 0.67 11.90
N TYR A 197 -17.27 -0.12 12.10
CA TYR A 197 -18.27 -0.45 11.10
C TYR A 197 -19.66 -0.24 11.68
N VAL A 198 -20.64 -0.08 10.78
CA VAL A 198 -22.05 -0.04 11.16
C VAL A 198 -22.57 -1.48 11.15
N ALA A 199 -22.89 -2.01 12.33
CA ALA A 199 -23.45 -3.33 12.52
C ALA A 199 -24.98 -3.24 12.40
N ILE A 200 -25.58 -4.09 11.57
CA ILE A 200 -27.03 -4.22 11.43
C ILE A 200 -27.43 -5.59 12.00
N HIS A 201 -27.93 -5.59 13.23
CA HIS A 201 -28.34 -6.80 13.94
C HIS A 201 -29.78 -7.13 13.61
N LEU A 202 -29.97 -8.14 12.75
CA LEU A 202 -31.31 -8.56 12.34
C LEU A 202 -32.00 -9.35 13.45
N ASN A 203 -33.28 -9.08 13.70
CA ASN A 203 -34.09 -9.82 14.66
C ASN A 203 -34.71 -11.08 14.00
N PRO A 204 -34.28 -12.31 14.35
CA PRO A 204 -34.73 -13.52 13.70
C PRO A 204 -36.23 -13.79 13.87
N ASP A 205 -36.83 -13.42 15.00
CA ASP A 205 -38.26 -13.62 15.25
C ASP A 205 -39.10 -12.73 14.32
N LYS A 206 -38.68 -11.47 14.15
CA LYS A 206 -39.35 -10.54 13.24
C LYS A 206 -39.14 -10.94 11.77
N LEU A 207 -37.93 -11.34 11.40
CA LEU A 207 -37.65 -11.88 10.05
C LEU A 207 -38.60 -13.02 9.69
N ASN A 208 -38.80 -13.97 10.60
CA ASN A 208 -39.71 -15.10 10.43
C ASN A 208 -41.17 -14.65 10.28
N GLN A 209 -41.63 -13.66 11.07
CA GLN A 209 -42.99 -13.12 10.98
C GLN A 209 -43.27 -12.46 9.61
N TYR A 210 -42.29 -11.76 9.06
CA TYR A 210 -42.42 -11.08 7.76
C TYR A 210 -41.99 -11.93 6.56
N ALA A 211 -41.65 -13.20 6.79
CA ALA A 211 -41.09 -14.13 5.80
C ALA A 211 -39.99 -13.45 4.96
N LEU A 212 -39.00 -12.90 5.66
CA LEU A 212 -37.84 -12.20 5.10
C LEU A 212 -36.57 -13.00 5.36
N SER A 213 -35.74 -13.13 4.34
CA SER A 213 -34.39 -13.66 4.45
C SER A 213 -33.36 -12.54 4.65
N ALA A 214 -32.25 -12.86 5.31
CA ALA A 214 -31.14 -11.91 5.46
C ALA A 214 -30.60 -11.44 4.10
N LYS A 215 -30.60 -12.32 3.09
CA LYS A 215 -30.15 -12.00 1.73
C LYS A 215 -31.03 -10.92 1.08
N GLU A 216 -32.35 -11.04 1.17
CA GLU A 216 -33.27 -10.03 0.63
C GLU A 216 -33.05 -8.66 1.29
N ILE A 217 -32.76 -8.63 2.59
CA ILE A 217 -32.47 -7.39 3.31
C ILE A 217 -31.16 -6.78 2.82
N CYS A 218 -30.10 -7.57 2.68
CA CYS A 218 -28.83 -7.10 2.14
C CYS A 218 -29.00 -6.53 0.72
N GLU A 219 -29.74 -7.21 -0.15
CA GLU A 219 -30.04 -6.73 -1.50
C GLU A 219 -30.81 -5.40 -1.46
N GLN A 220 -31.85 -5.27 -0.63
CA GLN A 220 -32.60 -4.02 -0.48
C GLN A 220 -31.73 -2.88 0.03
N ILE A 221 -30.93 -3.11 1.07
CA ILE A 221 -30.01 -2.10 1.60
C ILE A 221 -29.05 -1.65 0.50
N ASN A 222 -28.47 -2.59 -0.26
CA ASN A 222 -27.54 -2.26 -1.36
C ASN A 222 -28.19 -1.38 -2.43
N THR A 223 -29.48 -1.53 -2.73
CA THR A 223 -30.17 -0.63 -3.67
C THR A 223 -30.24 0.82 -3.17
N GLN A 224 -30.27 1.04 -1.85
CA GLN A 224 -30.32 2.38 -1.28
C GLN A 224 -28.98 3.11 -1.39
N PHE A 225 -27.85 2.41 -1.46
CA PHE A 225 -26.53 3.00 -1.64
C PHE A 225 -26.21 3.44 -3.09
N THR A 226 -27.23 3.74 -3.89
CA THR A 226 -27.06 4.16 -5.29
C THR A 226 -26.58 5.62 -5.38
N TYR A 227 -25.45 5.82 -6.07
CA TYR A 227 -24.93 7.13 -6.47
C TYR A 227 -24.61 7.12 -7.97
N MET A 228 -25.41 7.82 -8.78
CA MET A 228 -25.27 7.78 -10.24
C MET A 228 -25.67 9.09 -10.93
N GLY A 229 -25.11 9.34 -12.11
CA GLY A 229 -25.53 10.45 -12.97
C GLY A 229 -26.79 10.09 -13.76
N LEU A 230 -27.81 10.96 -13.71
CA LEU A 230 -29.08 10.76 -14.43
C LEU A 230 -29.06 11.35 -15.85
N GLY A 231 -27.99 12.05 -16.23
CA GLY A 231 -27.85 12.72 -17.51
C GLY A 231 -27.62 14.22 -17.35
N ARG A 232 -27.70 14.97 -18.45
CA ARG A 232 -27.39 16.41 -18.44
C ARG A 232 -28.62 17.23 -18.78
N ILE A 233 -28.87 18.27 -17.99
CA ILE A 233 -29.84 19.29 -18.33
C ILE A 233 -29.11 20.44 -19.02
N LYS A 234 -29.55 20.74 -20.24
CA LYS A 234 -29.15 21.93 -20.98
C LYS A 234 -30.13 23.05 -20.67
N SER A 235 -29.62 24.16 -20.15
CA SER A 235 -30.31 25.44 -19.99
C SER A 235 -29.56 26.49 -20.82
N ASP A 236 -30.21 27.62 -21.14
CA ASP A 236 -29.76 28.59 -22.16
C ASP A 236 -28.30 29.04 -22.03
N ASN A 237 -27.72 29.01 -20.82
CA ASN A 237 -26.32 29.36 -20.58
C ASN A 237 -25.54 28.34 -19.72
N SER A 238 -26.07 27.13 -19.48
CA SER A 238 -25.33 26.12 -18.71
C SER A 238 -25.74 24.69 -19.04
N ASN A 239 -24.77 23.80 -19.02
CA ASN A 239 -24.97 22.37 -19.22
C ASN A 239 -24.60 21.65 -17.92
N ARG A 240 -25.58 21.32 -17.07
CA ARG A 240 -25.36 20.74 -15.74
C ARG A 240 -25.60 19.24 -15.75
N LEU A 241 -24.72 18.48 -15.10
CA LEU A 241 -24.92 17.06 -14.85
C LEU A 241 -25.89 16.92 -13.67
N LEU A 242 -26.96 16.14 -13.86
CA LEU A 242 -27.82 15.72 -12.77
C LEU A 242 -27.22 14.50 -12.10
N LEU A 243 -27.11 14.56 -10.78
CA LEU A 243 -26.66 13.47 -9.93
C LEU A 243 -27.83 13.02 -9.06
N PHE A 244 -27.98 11.72 -8.93
CA PHE A 244 -28.84 11.06 -7.96
C PHE A 244 -27.94 10.49 -6.87
N ASP A 245 -28.10 10.98 -5.64
CA ASP A 245 -27.42 10.45 -4.47
C ASP A 245 -28.48 10.00 -3.46
N ASN A 246 -28.64 8.69 -3.34
CA ASN A 246 -29.58 8.08 -2.39
C ASN A 246 -28.86 7.49 -1.18
N ARG A 247 -27.53 7.67 -1.08
CA ARG A 247 -26.74 7.09 0.00
C ARG A 247 -27.11 7.74 1.33
N PRO A 248 -27.39 6.95 2.39
CA PRO A 248 -27.70 7.49 3.70
C PRO A 248 -26.50 8.23 4.28
N GLN A 249 -26.72 9.47 4.71
CA GLN A 249 -25.72 10.37 5.30
C GLN A 249 -25.71 10.28 6.83
N SER A 250 -26.64 9.54 7.43
CA SER A 250 -26.76 9.41 8.89
C SER A 250 -27.31 8.05 9.30
N PHE A 251 -27.05 7.67 10.55
CA PHE A 251 -27.65 6.48 11.17
C PHE A 251 -29.17 6.48 11.12
N GLN A 252 -29.80 7.65 11.29
CA GLN A 252 -31.24 7.77 11.24
C GLN A 252 -31.80 7.43 9.85
N GLN A 253 -31.13 7.89 8.80
CA GLN A 253 -31.52 7.58 7.42
C GLN A 253 -31.36 6.10 7.07
N LEU A 254 -30.43 5.39 7.72
CA LEU A 254 -30.32 3.93 7.59
C LEU A 254 -31.52 3.22 8.22
N LEU A 255 -31.96 3.68 9.40
CA LEU A 255 -33.10 3.11 10.11
C LEU A 255 -34.42 3.26 9.33
N ASP A 256 -34.56 4.38 8.60
CA ASP A 256 -35.76 4.71 7.83
C ASP A 256 -35.81 4.02 6.44
N ILE A 257 -34.84 3.15 6.12
CA ILE A 257 -34.85 2.38 4.86
C ILE A 257 -36.04 1.44 4.84
N TYR A 258 -36.87 1.55 3.80
CA TYR A 258 -37.94 0.59 3.54
C TYR A 258 -37.38 -0.71 2.95
N ILE A 259 -37.62 -1.82 3.65
CA ILE A 259 -37.27 -3.17 3.19
C ILE A 259 -38.43 -3.78 2.40
N LYS A 260 -39.66 -3.50 2.81
CA LYS A 260 -40.90 -3.79 2.09
C LYS A 260 -41.81 -2.56 2.19
N PRO A 261 -42.83 -2.42 1.31
CA PRO A 261 -43.83 -1.37 1.44
C PRO A 261 -44.43 -1.38 2.86
N GLY A 262 -44.24 -0.29 3.60
CA GLY A 262 -44.73 -0.14 4.98
C GLY A 262 -43.91 -0.84 6.07
N LEU A 263 -42.75 -1.41 5.75
CA LEU A 263 -41.84 -2.04 6.71
C LEU A 263 -40.45 -1.41 6.61
N THR A 264 -40.02 -0.76 7.68
CA THR A 264 -38.70 -0.12 7.77
C THR A 264 -37.64 -1.05 8.37
N LEU A 265 -36.37 -0.75 8.13
CA LEU A 265 -35.24 -1.52 8.69
C LEU A 265 -35.24 -1.45 10.22
N ASN A 266 -35.58 -0.30 10.81
CA ASN A 266 -35.73 -0.12 12.25
C ASN A 266 -36.74 -1.10 12.89
N GLU A 267 -37.77 -1.50 12.15
CA GLU A 267 -38.75 -2.44 12.69
C GLU A 267 -38.20 -3.85 12.82
N ILE A 268 -37.18 -4.24 12.05
CA ILE A 268 -36.67 -5.61 11.97
C ILE A 268 -35.19 -5.78 12.35
N ALA A 269 -34.48 -4.68 12.60
CA ALA A 269 -33.06 -4.70 12.91
C ALA A 269 -32.65 -3.57 13.86
N ASP A 270 -31.66 -3.85 14.69
CA ASP A 270 -30.99 -2.86 15.53
C ASP A 270 -29.67 -2.44 14.86
N ILE A 271 -29.47 -1.14 14.66
CA ILE A 271 -28.26 -0.61 14.02
C ILE A 271 -27.36 0.00 15.09
N THR A 272 -26.12 -0.47 15.17
CA THR A 272 -25.14 0.02 16.14
C THR A 272 -23.81 0.32 15.45
N PHE A 273 -23.03 1.21 16.04
CA PHE A 273 -21.65 1.42 15.62
C PHE A 273 -20.74 0.53 16.46
N GLU A 274 -20.06 -0.39 15.81
CA GLU A 274 -19.21 -1.38 16.46
C GLU A 274 -17.80 -1.31 15.89
N TYR A 275 -16.87 -1.95 16.60
CA TYR A 275 -15.51 -2.15 16.12
C TYR A 275 -15.28 -3.63 15.98
N GLN A 276 -14.45 -4.05 15.01
CA GLN A 276 -14.18 -5.48 14.88
C GLN A 276 -13.47 -5.95 16.15
N PRO A 277 -13.80 -7.15 16.65
CA PRO A 277 -13.10 -7.75 17.78
C PRO A 277 -11.61 -7.78 17.47
N SER A 278 -10.82 -6.97 18.17
CA SER A 278 -9.37 -7.01 18.05
C SER A 278 -8.83 -8.05 19.00
N TYR A 279 -8.23 -9.11 18.46
CA TYR A 279 -7.45 -10.08 19.23
C TYR A 279 -6.03 -9.59 19.52
N SER A 280 -5.72 -8.34 19.16
CA SER A 280 -4.41 -7.71 19.37
C SER A 280 -4.52 -6.51 20.32
N LEU A 281 -3.53 -6.37 21.20
CA LEU A 281 -3.40 -5.26 22.12
C LEU A 281 -2.15 -4.45 21.74
N SER A 282 -2.30 -3.14 21.52
CA SER A 282 -1.20 -2.23 21.19
C SER A 282 -1.17 -1.09 22.18
N ARG A 283 -0.10 -1.02 22.99
CA ARG A 283 0.07 0.01 24.03
C ARG A 283 1.51 0.45 24.18
N ARG A 284 1.71 1.70 24.58
CA ARG A 284 3.00 2.27 24.99
C ARG A 284 2.79 3.03 26.29
N ASN A 285 3.57 2.71 27.33
CA ASN A 285 3.46 3.32 28.66
C ASN A 285 2.02 3.30 29.23
N GLY A 286 1.27 2.21 28.98
CA GLY A 286 -0.11 2.04 29.45
C GLY A 286 -1.20 2.70 28.58
N MET A 287 -0.83 3.59 27.66
CA MET A 287 -1.73 4.28 26.75
C MET A 287 -1.91 3.53 25.42
N ALA A 288 -3.00 3.81 24.70
CA ALA A 288 -3.29 3.18 23.41
C ALA A 288 -2.27 3.62 22.35
N LEU A 289 -1.83 2.66 21.53
CA LEU A 289 -0.78 2.87 20.55
C LEU A 289 -1.24 2.43 19.15
N ILE A 290 -1.12 3.32 18.17
CA ILE A 290 -1.30 3.01 16.75
C ILE A 290 0.05 3.16 16.06
N THR A 291 0.45 2.17 15.28
CA THR A 291 1.68 2.20 14.48
C THR A 291 1.32 2.43 13.03
N VAL A 292 1.93 3.43 12.40
CA VAL A 292 1.74 3.77 11.00
C VAL A 292 3.05 3.56 10.26
N GLN A 293 2.99 2.74 9.22
CA GLN A 293 4.08 2.41 8.33
C GLN A 293 3.87 3.11 6.99
N VAL A 294 4.86 3.89 6.56
CA VAL A 294 4.84 4.66 5.32
C VAL A 294 5.84 4.06 4.34
N PHE A 295 5.36 3.72 3.15
CA PHE A 295 6.15 3.14 2.07
C PHE A 295 6.46 4.19 1.02
N LYS A 296 7.73 4.31 0.64
CA LYS A 296 8.21 5.24 -0.39
C LYS A 296 8.08 4.60 -1.78
N LYS A 297 7.73 5.39 -2.79
CA LYS A 297 7.78 4.98 -4.19
C LYS A 297 9.24 4.67 -4.60
N PRO A 298 9.44 3.72 -5.55
CA PRO A 298 10.75 3.52 -6.16
C PRO A 298 11.27 4.81 -6.81
N TYR A 299 12.60 5.01 -6.84
CA TYR A 299 13.29 6.16 -7.47
C TYR A 299 13.05 7.53 -6.83
N GLU A 300 12.18 7.64 -5.84
CA GLU A 300 12.00 8.87 -5.07
C GLU A 300 13.25 9.17 -4.20
N ASN A 301 13.70 10.42 -4.14
CA ASN A 301 14.85 10.79 -3.30
C ASN A 301 14.56 10.52 -1.82
N ALA A 302 15.33 9.62 -1.21
CA ALA A 302 15.10 9.14 0.14
C ALA A 302 15.19 10.24 1.22
N LEU A 303 16.15 11.17 1.08
CA LEU A 303 16.38 12.24 2.05
C LEU A 303 15.31 13.34 1.96
N GLU A 304 14.92 13.72 0.74
CA GLU A 304 13.88 14.72 0.52
C GLU A 304 12.52 14.18 0.96
N PHE A 305 12.22 12.92 0.64
CA PHE A 305 11.00 12.24 1.05
C PHE A 305 10.87 12.19 2.58
N SER A 306 11.92 11.76 3.30
CA SER A 306 11.87 11.74 4.77
C SER A 306 11.63 13.13 5.36
N LYS A 307 12.30 14.15 4.80
CA LYS A 307 12.10 15.53 5.24
C LYS A 307 10.64 15.98 5.09
N LYS A 308 10.02 15.74 3.93
CA LYS A 308 8.61 16.06 3.67
C LYS A 308 7.68 15.36 4.68
N VAL A 309 7.86 14.05 4.87
CA VAL A 309 7.05 13.26 5.81
C VAL A 309 7.21 13.78 7.24
N ARG A 310 8.44 14.05 7.69
CA ARG A 310 8.72 14.59 9.03
C ARG A 310 8.10 15.97 9.24
N GLU A 311 8.18 16.85 8.25
CA GLU A 311 7.53 18.16 8.30
C GLU A 311 6.01 18.04 8.43
N THR A 312 5.38 17.15 7.66
CA THR A 312 3.94 16.88 7.76
C THR A 312 3.55 16.27 9.10
N ILE A 313 4.35 15.33 9.64
CA ILE A 313 4.11 14.77 10.98
C ILE A 313 4.17 15.87 12.05
N ASN A 314 5.15 16.78 11.97
CA ASN A 314 5.27 17.89 12.90
C ASN A 314 4.11 18.89 12.79
N GLN A 315 3.61 19.15 11.58
CA GLN A 315 2.41 19.97 11.37
C GLN A 315 1.16 19.31 11.95
N ILE A 316 0.99 17.99 11.75
CA ILE A 316 -0.12 17.24 12.33
C ILE A 316 -0.03 17.26 13.86
N GLN A 317 1.17 17.08 14.42
CA GLN A 317 1.41 17.13 15.86
C GLN A 317 1.02 18.47 16.50
N SER A 318 1.18 19.59 15.80
CA SER A 318 0.80 20.92 16.34
C SER A 318 -0.69 21.19 16.30
N GLU A 319 -1.45 20.48 15.47
CA GLU A 319 -2.91 20.55 15.40
C GLU A 319 -3.61 19.59 16.38
N LEU A 320 -2.90 18.55 16.83
CA LEU A 320 -3.44 17.57 17.76
C LEU A 320 -3.38 18.08 19.22
N PRO A 321 -4.27 17.57 20.10
CA PRO A 321 -4.20 17.87 21.53
C PRO A 321 -2.84 17.51 22.13
N ILE A 322 -2.40 18.27 23.13
CA ILE A 322 -1.12 18.06 23.84
C ILE A 322 -0.98 16.63 24.40
N SER A 323 -2.11 15.98 24.68
CA SER A 323 -2.16 14.61 25.16
C SER A 323 -1.87 13.54 24.10
N THR A 324 -1.80 13.90 22.82
CA THR A 324 -1.48 12.99 21.71
C THR A 324 -0.06 13.22 21.25
N GLU A 325 0.73 12.16 21.18
CA GLU A 325 2.13 12.21 20.80
C GLU A 325 2.38 11.35 19.55
N LEU A 326 3.02 11.94 18.54
CA LEU A 326 3.50 11.30 17.33
C LEU A 326 5.01 11.16 17.43
N VAL A 327 5.50 9.92 17.46
CA VAL A 327 6.92 9.60 17.57
C VAL A 327 7.36 8.80 16.35
N ILE A 328 8.31 9.32 15.59
CA ILE A 328 8.96 8.54 14.53
C ILE A 328 9.85 7.49 15.19
N THR A 329 9.56 6.21 14.96
CA THR A 329 10.29 5.08 15.56
C THR A 329 11.30 4.45 14.62
N LYS A 330 11.08 4.60 13.32
CA LYS A 330 12.01 4.13 12.29
C LYS A 330 12.05 5.16 11.16
N ASP A 331 13.24 5.52 10.74
CA ASP A 331 13.48 6.36 9.57
C ASP A 331 14.73 5.86 8.86
N GLN A 332 14.55 5.19 7.73
CA GLN A 332 15.69 4.64 6.98
C GLN A 332 16.62 5.76 6.45
N SER A 333 16.14 7.00 6.32
CA SER A 333 16.98 8.12 5.85
C SER A 333 18.08 8.51 6.85
N GLU A 334 17.94 8.16 8.14
CA GLU A 334 18.97 8.43 9.14
C GLU A 334 20.19 7.51 8.95
N GLU A 335 19.95 6.23 8.63
CA GLU A 335 20.99 5.28 8.24
C GLU A 335 21.73 5.78 6.99
N LEU A 336 20.97 6.22 5.97
CA LEU A 336 21.53 6.79 4.75
C LEU A 336 22.41 8.02 5.01
N ARG A 337 21.94 8.94 5.87
CA ARG A 337 22.69 10.14 6.22
C ARG A 337 24.02 9.80 6.87
N ASN A 338 24.02 8.82 7.78
CA ASN A 338 25.22 8.36 8.46
C ASN A 338 26.21 7.72 7.48
N GLU A 339 25.73 6.91 6.53
CA GLU A 339 26.56 6.29 5.49
C GLU A 339 27.17 7.35 4.54
N ILE A 340 26.41 8.38 4.14
CA ILE A 340 26.94 9.48 3.31
C ILE A 340 28.06 10.22 4.03
N VAL A 341 27.87 10.53 5.32
CA VAL A 341 28.89 11.21 6.13
C VAL A 341 30.14 10.33 6.27
N ALA A 342 29.96 9.04 6.55
CA ALA A 342 31.06 8.09 6.65
C ALA A 342 31.82 7.98 5.31
N PHE A 343 31.12 7.92 4.18
CA PHE A 343 31.72 7.90 2.85
C PHE A 343 32.52 9.17 2.57
N GLY A 344 31.98 10.35 2.90
CA GLY A 344 32.68 11.62 2.77
C GLY A 344 33.97 11.67 3.59
N ILE A 345 33.94 11.19 4.83
CA ILE A 345 35.13 11.09 5.69
C ILE A 345 36.16 10.13 5.10
N ARG A 346 35.74 8.94 4.66
CA ARG A 346 36.63 7.94 4.02
C ARG A 346 37.28 8.50 2.76
N PHE A 347 36.51 9.17 1.90
CA PHE A 347 37.00 9.83 0.71
C PHE A 347 38.04 10.91 1.04
N PHE A 348 37.77 11.75 2.04
CA PHE A 348 38.70 12.79 2.48
C PHE A 348 40.02 12.21 3.00
N ILE A 349 39.97 11.13 3.79
CA ILE A 349 41.17 10.44 4.29
C ILE A 349 41.99 9.89 3.12
N ILE A 350 41.35 9.20 2.17
CA ILE A 350 42.04 8.63 1.00
C ILE A 350 42.71 9.74 0.17
N MET A 351 42.00 10.82 -0.12
CA MET A 351 42.54 11.97 -0.86
C MET A 351 43.73 12.61 -0.13
N SER A 352 43.66 12.73 1.20
CA SER A 352 44.75 13.27 2.02
C SER A 352 45.99 12.38 1.97
N VAL A 353 45.82 11.06 2.04
CA VAL A 353 46.92 10.09 1.94
C VAL A 353 47.55 10.12 0.55
N ILE A 354 46.73 10.15 -0.52
CA ILE A 354 47.24 10.24 -1.90
C ILE A 354 48.03 11.54 -2.10
N PHE A 355 47.52 12.67 -1.60
CA PHE A 355 48.21 13.94 -1.67
C PHE A 355 49.56 13.90 -0.94
N LEU A 356 49.62 13.27 0.24
CA LEU A 356 50.85 13.10 1.03
C LEU A 356 51.85 12.11 0.40
N ILE A 357 51.41 11.21 -0.48
CA ILE A 357 52.30 10.29 -1.21
C ILE A 357 52.86 10.96 -2.48
N LEU A 358 52.06 11.82 -3.13
CA LEU A 358 52.43 12.51 -4.37
C LEU A 358 53.33 13.73 -4.16
N TYR A 359 53.30 14.32 -2.97
CA TYR A 359 54.13 15.44 -2.52
C TYR A 359 55.01 15.01 -1.36
#